data_AF-A0A3A8JCK2-F1
#
_entry.id   AF-A0A3A8JCK2-F1
#
_cell.length_a   1.000
_cell.length_b   1.000
_cell.length_c   1.000
_cell.angle_alpha   90.00
_cell.angle_beta   90.00
_cell.angle_gamma   90.00
#
_symmetry.space_group_name_H-M   'P 1'
#
loop_
_entity.id
_entity.type
_entity.pdbx_description
1 polymer ?
#
loop_
_entity_poly.entity_id
_entity_poly.type
_entity_poly.pdbx_seq_one_letter_code
_entity_poly.pdbx_strand_id
1 'polypeptide(L)'
;MNGPDAASAKKPTTNTEIRNWYNQKVASIPETDAKLKAQGASLEERAKAAVNTRHEARLEARSFMSNPLEVMMLKARDFFTYGRLDGPSFDQLVKGAKAKGLTGDAVYQSLIDSSKRTNQTVNNHFANQQAKL
;
A
#
# COMPACT_ATOMS: atom_id res chain seq x y z
N MET A 1 8.52 -25.03 -26.19
CA MET A 1 8.48 -23.72 -25.50
C MET A 1 7.72 -23.92 -24.20
N ASN A 2 8.41 -24.23 -23.11
CA ASN A 2 7.80 -24.28 -21.77
C ASN A 2 8.57 -23.27 -20.93
N GLY A 3 8.05 -22.04 -20.84
CA GLY A 3 8.51 -21.09 -19.83
C GLY A 3 8.17 -21.65 -18.46
N PRO A 4 9.00 -21.44 -17.43
CA PRO A 4 8.70 -21.96 -16.11
C PRO A 4 7.34 -21.42 -15.68
N ASP A 5 6.43 -22.35 -15.38
CA ASP A 5 5.17 -22.10 -14.72
C ASP A 5 5.41 -21.04 -13.65
N ALA A 6 4.63 -19.96 -13.69
CA ALA A 6 4.54 -19.02 -12.60
C ALA A 6 4.02 -19.80 -11.38
N ALA A 7 4.96 -20.47 -10.70
CA ALA A 7 4.75 -21.21 -9.49
C ALA A 7 3.89 -20.34 -8.61
N SER A 8 2.72 -20.86 -8.25
CA SER A 8 1.77 -20.27 -7.31
C SER A 8 2.56 -19.70 -6.14
N ALA A 9 2.81 -18.39 -6.17
CA ALA A 9 3.73 -17.77 -5.24
C ALA A 9 3.24 -18.09 -3.82
N LYS A 10 4.06 -18.83 -3.08
CA LYS A 10 3.71 -19.28 -1.73
C LYS A 10 3.23 -18.07 -0.92
N LYS A 11 2.05 -18.18 -0.31
CA LYS A 11 1.53 -17.11 0.57
C LYS A 11 2.58 -16.78 1.63
N PRO A 12 2.89 -15.50 1.87
CA PRO A 12 3.88 -15.13 2.89
C PRO A 12 3.36 -15.54 4.26
N THR A 13 4.24 -16.08 5.12
CA THR A 13 3.87 -16.67 6.42
C THR A 13 4.57 -16.00 7.60
N THR A 14 5.72 -15.36 7.38
CA THR A 14 6.42 -14.59 8.41
C THR A 14 6.20 -13.08 8.23
N ASN A 15 6.32 -12.28 9.31
CA ASN A 15 6.19 -10.83 9.21
C ASN A 15 7.19 -10.20 8.22
N THR A 16 8.40 -10.77 8.07
CA THR A 16 9.38 -10.37 7.06
C THR A 16 8.90 -10.66 5.64
N GLU A 17 8.42 -11.87 5.37
CA GLU A 17 7.85 -12.23 4.05
C GLU A 17 6.64 -11.37 3.71
N ILE A 18 5.75 -11.14 4.68
CA ILE A 18 4.55 -10.31 4.53
C ILE A 18 4.95 -8.87 4.22
N ARG A 19 5.98 -8.34 4.90
CA ARG A 19 6.49 -6.99 4.63
C ARG A 19 7.07 -6.87 3.23
N ASN A 20 7.85 -7.86 2.79
CA ASN A 20 8.42 -7.90 1.45
C ASN A 20 7.32 -7.97 0.38
N TRP A 21 6.31 -8.83 0.57
CA TRP A 21 5.14 -8.91 -0.29
C TRP A 21 4.39 -7.58 -0.38
N TYR A 22 4.14 -6.91 0.75
CA TYR A 22 3.49 -5.59 0.78
C TYR A 22 4.31 -4.55 0.01
N ASN A 23 5.63 -4.53 0.20
CA ASN A 23 6.52 -3.61 -0.49
C ASN A 23 6.52 -3.85 -2.01
N GLN A 24 6.48 -5.11 -2.46
CA GLN A 24 6.37 -5.46 -3.89
C GLN A 24 5.04 -4.97 -4.48
N LYS A 25 3.91 -5.14 -3.77
CA LYS A 25 2.61 -4.60 -4.20
C LYS A 25 2.60 -3.08 -4.31
N VAL A 26 3.20 -2.38 -3.35
CA VAL A 26 3.32 -0.91 -3.43
C VAL A 26 4.27 -0.47 -4.56
N ALA A 27 5.32 -1.24 -4.82
CA ALA A 27 6.28 -0.96 -5.88
C ALA A 27 5.71 -1.14 -7.31
N SER A 28 4.57 -1.82 -7.48
CA SER A 28 3.89 -1.91 -8.79
C SER A 28 3.08 -0.67 -9.15
N ILE A 29 2.75 0.20 -8.17
CA ILE A 29 1.91 1.39 -8.37
C ILE A 29 2.44 2.31 -9.49
N PRO A 30 3.76 2.64 -9.58
CA PRO A 30 4.27 3.48 -10.66
C PRO A 30 4.03 2.91 -12.06
N GLU A 31 4.14 1.59 -12.23
CA GLU A 31 3.90 0.93 -13.52
C GLU A 31 2.40 0.99 -13.89
N THR A 32 1.52 0.70 -12.93
CA THR A 32 0.06 0.82 -13.13
C THR A 32 -0.34 2.26 -13.45
N ASP A 33 0.22 3.23 -12.73
CA ASP A 33 -0.01 4.66 -12.96
C ASP A 33 0.40 5.09 -14.38
N ALA A 34 1.58 4.64 -14.85
CA ALA A 34 2.05 4.91 -16.20
C ALA A 34 1.15 4.30 -17.27
N LYS A 35 0.67 3.06 -17.07
CA LYS A 35 -0.26 2.39 -17.98
C LYS A 35 -1.59 3.13 -18.08
N LEU A 36 -2.18 3.50 -16.94
CA LEU A 36 -3.43 4.26 -16.91
C LEU A 36 -3.28 5.64 -17.57
N LYS A 37 -2.15 6.33 -17.34
CA LYS A 37 -1.85 7.59 -18.02
C LYS A 37 -1.78 7.42 -19.53
N ALA A 38 -1.12 6.37 -20.02
CA ALA A 38 -1.02 6.07 -21.45
C ALA A 38 -2.38 5.74 -22.09
N GLN A 39 -3.32 5.22 -21.29
CA GLN A 39 -4.71 4.95 -21.69
C GLN A 39 -5.62 6.19 -21.63
N GLY A 40 -5.09 7.35 -21.25
CA GLY A 40 -5.86 8.60 -21.17
C GLY A 40 -6.65 8.76 -19.87
N ALA A 41 -6.41 7.95 -18.84
CA ALA A 41 -7.06 8.10 -17.55
C ALA A 41 -6.72 9.45 -16.90
N SER A 42 -7.73 10.07 -16.32
CA SER A 42 -7.60 11.32 -15.55
C SER A 42 -6.71 11.12 -14.32
N LEU A 43 -6.24 12.24 -13.77
CA LEU A 43 -5.41 12.21 -12.57
C LEU A 43 -6.17 11.68 -11.35
N GLU A 44 -7.47 11.95 -11.25
CA GLU A 44 -8.33 11.42 -10.19
C GLU A 44 -8.48 9.90 -10.29
N GLU A 45 -8.72 9.35 -11.48
CA GLU A 45 -8.84 7.90 -11.70
C GLU A 45 -7.52 7.20 -11.34
N ARG A 46 -6.39 7.77 -11.77
CA ARG A 46 -5.05 7.28 -11.42
C ARG A 46 -4.78 7.33 -9.92
N ALA A 47 -5.20 8.41 -9.25
CA ALA A 47 -5.09 8.52 -7.79
C ALA A 47 -5.96 7.50 -7.05
N LYS A 48 -7.20 7.27 -7.51
CA LYS A 48 -8.09 6.23 -6.97
C LYS A 48 -7.46 4.85 -7.10
N ALA A 49 -6.91 4.52 -8.27
CA ALA A 49 -6.22 3.26 -8.50
C ALA A 49 -5.01 3.10 -7.55
N ALA A 50 -4.15 4.10 -7.45
CA ALA A 50 -2.96 4.06 -6.59
C ALA A 50 -3.32 3.90 -5.09
N VAL A 51 -4.31 4.67 -4.62
CA VAL A 51 -4.80 4.58 -3.23
C VAL A 51 -5.43 3.21 -2.97
N ASN A 52 -6.22 2.70 -3.91
CA ASN A 52 -6.88 1.40 -3.79
C ASN A 52 -5.85 0.26 -3.73
N THR A 53 -4.88 0.22 -4.63
CA THR A 53 -3.81 -0.80 -4.62
C THR A 53 -3.07 -0.83 -3.28
N ARG A 54 -2.75 0.35 -2.71
CA ARG A 54 -2.11 0.42 -1.39
C ARG A 54 -3.04 -0.04 -0.26
N HIS A 55 -4.32 0.31 -0.34
CA HIS A 55 -5.32 -0.08 0.64
C HIS A 55 -5.52 -1.60 0.66
N GLU A 56 -5.72 -2.21 -0.51
CA GLU A 56 -5.82 -3.66 -0.67
C GLU A 56 -4.55 -4.37 -0.17
N ALA A 57 -3.37 -3.89 -0.56
CA ALA A 57 -2.11 -4.44 -0.07
C ALA A 57 -1.99 -4.40 1.47
N ARG A 58 -2.52 -3.36 2.13
CA ARG A 58 -2.56 -3.31 3.61
C ARG A 58 -3.48 -4.39 4.18
N LEU A 59 -4.67 -4.56 3.61
CA LEU A 59 -5.64 -5.53 4.11
C LEU A 59 -5.19 -6.97 3.89
N GLU A 60 -4.67 -7.27 2.70
CA GLU A 60 -4.11 -8.57 2.38
C GLU A 60 -2.90 -8.89 3.27
N ALA A 61 -1.98 -7.94 3.46
CA ALA A 61 -0.84 -8.14 4.36
C ALA A 61 -1.29 -8.52 5.78
N ARG A 62 -2.34 -7.87 6.30
CA ARG A 62 -2.92 -8.21 7.61
C ARG A 62 -3.60 -9.57 7.63
N SER A 63 -4.19 -9.99 6.52
CA SER A 63 -4.80 -11.32 6.39
C SER A 63 -3.78 -12.46 6.44
N PHE A 64 -2.52 -12.17 6.10
CA PHE A 64 -1.42 -13.13 6.17
C PHE A 64 -0.77 -13.23 7.57
N MET A 65 -1.00 -12.25 8.44
CA MET A 65 -0.40 -12.22 9.78
C MET A 65 -0.99 -13.33 10.66
N SER A 66 -0.12 -14.13 11.29
CA SER A 66 -0.52 -15.24 12.16
C SER A 66 -0.95 -14.80 13.56
N ASN A 67 -0.52 -13.62 14.03
CA ASN A 67 -0.84 -13.11 15.36
C ASN A 67 -2.09 -12.20 15.34
N PRO A 68 -3.26 -12.67 15.84
CA PRO A 68 -4.49 -11.88 15.81
C PRO A 68 -4.44 -10.63 16.71
N LEU A 69 -3.64 -10.64 17.79
CA LEU A 69 -3.48 -9.48 18.66
C LEU A 69 -2.74 -8.35 17.95
N GLU A 70 -1.69 -8.66 17.17
CA GLU A 70 -1.00 -7.66 16.35
C GLU A 70 -1.93 -7.03 15.32
N VAL A 71 -2.76 -7.85 14.65
CA VAL A 71 -3.76 -7.35 13.69
C VAL A 71 -4.79 -6.44 14.39
N MET A 72 -5.28 -6.83 15.56
CA MET A 72 -6.19 -6.01 16.35
C MET A 72 -5.57 -4.65 16.73
N MET A 73 -4.32 -4.64 17.19
CA MET A 73 -3.60 -3.41 17.53
C MET A 73 -3.42 -2.49 16.32
N LEU A 74 -3.16 -3.05 15.13
CA LEU A 74 -3.09 -2.29 13.89
C LEU A 74 -4.46 -1.67 13.51
N LYS A 75 -5.54 -2.43 13.67
CA LYS A 75 -6.91 -1.94 13.42
C LYS A 75 -7.32 -0.87 14.42
N ALA A 76 -7.01 -1.04 15.70
CA ALA A 76 -7.27 -0.06 16.75
C ALA A 76 -6.54 1.26 16.47
N ARG A 77 -5.25 1.20 16.12
CA ARG A 77 -4.48 2.39 15.69
C ARG A 77 -5.16 3.09 14.52
N ASP A 78 -5.58 2.35 13.50
CA ASP A 78 -6.27 2.94 12.35
C ASP A 78 -7.59 3.59 12.76
N PHE A 79 -8.36 2.97 13.67
CA PHE A 79 -9.59 3.57 14.21
C PHE A 79 -9.32 4.89 14.93
N PHE A 80 -8.32 4.95 15.81
CA PHE A 80 -7.98 6.21 16.50
C PHE A 80 -7.45 7.28 15.54
N THR A 81 -6.76 6.90 14.46
CA THR A 81 -6.17 7.86 13.52
C THR A 81 -7.16 8.34 12.47
N TYR A 82 -8.03 7.46 11.99
CA TYR A 82 -8.86 7.67 10.79
C TYR A 82 -10.35 7.42 11.04
N GLY A 83 -10.76 6.98 12.23
CA GLY A 83 -12.14 6.56 12.50
C GLY A 83 -12.55 5.28 11.76
N ARG A 84 -11.58 4.52 11.22
CA ARG A 84 -11.80 3.33 10.37
C ARG A 84 -10.77 2.25 10.69
N LEU A 85 -11.16 0.97 10.68
CA LEU A 85 -10.27 -0.15 11.01
C LEU A 85 -9.25 -0.48 9.91
N ASP A 86 -9.47 0.04 8.70
CA ASP A 86 -8.77 -0.38 7.47
C ASP A 86 -7.82 0.71 6.93
N GLY A 87 -7.62 1.77 7.71
CA GLY A 87 -6.88 2.96 7.32
C GLY A 87 -7.76 4.03 6.67
N PRO A 88 -7.14 5.08 6.10
CA PRO A 88 -7.88 6.24 5.58
C PRO A 88 -8.66 5.87 4.32
N SER A 89 -9.84 6.48 4.14
CA SER A 89 -10.56 6.47 2.87
C SER A 89 -9.93 7.43 1.85
N PHE A 90 -10.30 7.28 0.57
CA PHE A 90 -9.89 8.23 -0.48
C PHE A 90 -10.27 9.67 -0.12
N ASP A 91 -11.51 9.90 0.33
CA ASP A 91 -12.00 11.23 0.72
C ASP A 91 -11.22 11.83 1.89
N GLN A 92 -10.82 11.00 2.86
CA GLN A 92 -9.98 11.45 3.98
C GLN A 92 -8.59 11.87 3.50
N LEU A 93 -8.03 11.15 2.52
CA LEU A 93 -6.75 11.52 1.91
C LEU A 93 -6.88 12.82 1.10
N VAL A 94 -7.94 12.97 0.30
CA VAL A 94 -8.25 14.21 -0.43
C VAL A 94 -8.42 15.38 0.52
N LYS A 95 -9.20 15.22 1.59
CA LYS A 95 -9.40 16.25 2.62
C LYS A 95 -8.07 16.61 3.30
N GLY A 96 -7.25 15.61 3.63
CA GLY A 96 -5.93 15.81 4.23
C GLY A 96 -4.94 16.54 3.31
N ALA A 97 -4.98 16.28 2.00
CA ALA A 97 -4.19 16.99 1.00
C ALA A 97 -4.66 18.44 0.83
N LYS A 98 -5.97 18.68 0.75
CA LYS A 98 -6.56 20.03 0.71
C LYS A 98 -6.24 20.84 1.97
N ALA A 99 -6.28 20.21 3.15
CA ALA A 99 -5.89 20.84 4.41
C ALA A 99 -4.41 21.26 4.46
N LYS A 100 -3.56 20.70 3.58
CA LYS A 100 -2.16 21.13 3.39
C LYS A 100 -1.99 22.22 2.33
N GLY A 101 -3.09 22.81 1.84
CA GLY A 101 -3.08 23.87 0.83
C GLY A 101 -3.02 23.38 -0.62
N LEU A 102 -3.10 22.07 -0.87
CA LEU A 102 -3.13 21.56 -2.25
C LEU A 102 -4.50 21.77 -2.89
N THR A 103 -4.51 22.13 -4.17
CA THR A 103 -5.72 22.42 -4.95
C THR A 103 -5.70 21.72 -6.30
N GLY A 104 -6.88 21.51 -6.90
CA GLY A 104 -7.04 20.87 -8.21
C GLY A 104 -6.24 19.57 -8.34
N ASP A 105 -5.52 19.44 -9.45
CA ASP A 105 -4.71 18.28 -9.78
C ASP A 105 -3.60 17.97 -8.78
N ALA A 106 -3.06 18.99 -8.08
CA ALA A 106 -2.00 18.78 -7.09
C ALA A 106 -2.46 17.89 -5.93
N VAL A 107 -3.76 17.89 -5.61
CA VAL A 107 -4.36 16.97 -4.63
C VAL A 107 -4.16 15.53 -5.08
N TYR A 108 -4.58 15.19 -6.29
CA TYR A 108 -4.54 13.83 -6.82
C TYR A 108 -3.10 13.36 -7.08
N GLN A 109 -2.23 14.24 -7.58
CA GLN A 109 -0.81 13.94 -7.74
C GLN A 109 -0.16 13.58 -6.40
N SER A 110 -0.47 14.31 -5.32
CA SER A 110 0.06 14.01 -3.98
C SER A 110 -0.40 12.65 -3.44
N LEU A 111 -1.61 12.21 -3.82
CA LEU A 111 -2.13 10.90 -3.46
C LEU A 111 -1.39 9.78 -4.21
N ILE A 112 -1.11 9.94 -5.50
CA ILE A 112 -0.27 9.01 -6.28
C ILE A 112 1.13 8.92 -5.65
N ASP A 113 1.75 10.08 -5.37
CA ASP A 113 3.12 10.15 -4.85
C ASP A 113 3.25 9.60 -3.42
N SER A 114 2.24 9.79 -2.59
CA SER A 114 2.21 9.18 -1.25
C SER A 114 1.93 7.69 -1.31
N SER A 115 1.12 7.24 -2.28
CA SER A 115 0.71 5.83 -2.39
C SER A 115 1.87 4.90 -2.78
N LYS A 116 2.86 5.38 -3.53
CA LYS A 116 4.06 4.61 -3.91
C LYS A 116 5.16 4.53 -2.82
N ARG A 117 5.03 5.23 -1.68
CA ARG A 117 6.08 5.29 -0.64
C ARG A 117 5.79 4.39 0.56
N THR A 118 6.76 3.59 1.01
CA THR A 118 6.63 2.78 2.23
C THR A 118 7.49 3.36 3.37
N ASN A 119 7.19 2.97 4.61
CA ASN A 119 7.94 3.43 5.79
C ASN A 119 9.32 2.73 5.83
N GLN A 120 10.39 3.51 5.67
CA GLN A 120 11.77 2.99 5.60
C GLN A 120 12.28 2.42 6.92
N THR A 121 11.93 3.00 8.06
CA THR A 121 12.29 2.46 9.37
C THR A 121 11.73 1.04 9.55
N VAL A 122 10.47 0.83 9.16
CA VAL A 122 9.82 -0.49 9.20
C VAL A 122 10.44 -1.43 8.17
N ASN A 123 10.77 -0.96 6.97
CA ASN A 123 11.46 -1.77 5.97
C ASN A 123 12.80 -2.28 6.50
N ASN A 124 13.61 -1.39 7.06
CA ASN A 124 14.93 -1.72 7.60
C ASN A 124 14.84 -2.69 8.78
N HIS A 125 13.82 -2.54 9.65
CA HIS A 125 13.58 -3.45 10.76
C HIS A 125 13.43 -4.90 10.28
N PHE A 126 12.61 -5.14 9.26
CA PHE A 126 12.36 -6.49 8.73
C PHE A 126 13.48 -6.98 7.79
N ALA A 127 14.13 -6.10 7.03
CA ALA A 127 15.30 -6.47 6.22
C ALA A 127 16.46 -6.97 7.10
N ASN A 128 16.70 -6.31 8.24
CA ASN A 128 17.76 -6.70 9.17
C ASN A 128 17.45 -8.00 9.94
N GLN A 129 16.18 -8.40 10.05
CA GLN A 129 15.80 -9.71 10.60
C GLN A 129 16.07 -10.83 9.60
N GLN A 130 15.93 -10.57 8.31
CA GLN A 130 16.23 -11.55 7.25
C GLN A 130 17.72 -11.89 7.18
N ALA A 131 18.59 -10.90 7.40
CA ALA A 131 20.05 -11.08 7.33
C ALA A 131 20.67 -11.84 8.53
N LYS A 132 19.87 -12.21 9.54
CA LYS A 132 20.31 -12.92 10.75
C LYS A 132 19.92 -14.40 10.78
N LEU A 133 19.23 -14.88 9.74
CA LEU A 133 18.84 -16.27 9.52
C LEU A 133 19.76 -16.89 8.47
#